data_AF-A0A1L6TDP0-F1
#
_entry.id   AF-A0A1L6TDP0-F1
#
_cell.length_a   1.000
_cell.length_b   1.000
_cell.length_c   1.000
_cell.angle_alpha   90.00
_cell.angle_beta   90.00
_cell.angle_gamma   90.00
#
_symmetry.space_group_name_H-M   'P 1'
#
loop_
_entity.id
_entity.type
_entity.pdbx_description
1 polymer ?
#
loop_
_entity_poly.entity_id
_entity_poly.type
_entity_poly.pdbx_seq_one_letter_code
_entity_poly.pdbx_strand_id
1 'polypeptide(L)'
;MNIDFYFKNSYLTQEKFDQLNLTQKITLESEVICSLIKDQTITLEQALGFGYEQRQALESKIILGLLKDQAITTEELSFSFYQIEGIENALKSSLVSRLLKNHIITIEQAYRSQLKFSYDALNLDHILSPNSVLQLVEDRIISFNQAMWLGYEQRRSLESRPVCQLVRDDIIPIDQYLRLRDNDLLALNDRETRERLRNEEITVEDLFGLIRERQANNLNGNQSTHTVSIHESVSQSVMRLMELYGRSIQDKALGWTVKEITKYLDSLGSDIKSTSARKAFRRLTSAGYSFTDPGSSISTQQVLALVWISIHDEKQRLGKLNDAKNLFVESLYEIQRGYNLAEDGKDTGGRKRRYLGRYFAHPMMQNRRAKRDDYKPSAVRVTQRYVP
;
A
#
# COMPACT_ATOMS: atom_id res chain seq x y z
N MET A 1 15.65 60.71 -16.67
CA MET A 1 14.59 59.67 -16.56
C MET A 1 15.22 58.32 -16.83
N ASN A 2 14.68 57.21 -16.33
CA ASN A 2 15.15 55.86 -16.75
C ASN A 2 15.07 55.67 -18.28
N ILE A 3 14.22 56.43 -18.95
CA ILE A 3 14.09 56.46 -20.41
C ILE A 3 15.43 56.75 -21.12
N ASP A 4 16.24 57.68 -20.59
CA ASP A 4 17.52 58.07 -21.19
C ASP A 4 18.51 56.90 -21.29
N PHE A 5 18.41 55.94 -20.37
CA PHE A 5 19.24 54.74 -20.37
C PHE A 5 18.96 53.87 -21.60
N TYR A 6 17.71 53.69 -21.99
CA TYR A 6 17.35 52.83 -23.13
C TYR A 6 17.80 53.43 -24.46
N PHE A 7 17.69 54.76 -24.63
CA PHE A 7 18.19 55.44 -25.82
C PHE A 7 19.71 55.41 -25.92
N LYS A 8 20.42 55.71 -24.81
CA LYS A 8 21.90 55.74 -24.79
C LYS A 8 22.55 54.40 -25.08
N ASN A 9 21.93 53.31 -24.64
CA ASN A 9 22.45 51.95 -24.85
C ASN A 9 21.83 51.28 -26.09
N SER A 10 21.13 52.03 -26.93
CA SER A 10 20.51 51.54 -28.18
C SER A 10 19.50 50.40 -27.99
N TYR A 11 18.95 50.23 -26.78
CA TYR A 11 17.86 49.28 -26.54
C TYR A 11 16.56 49.75 -27.21
N LEU A 12 16.32 51.07 -27.26
CA LEU A 12 15.11 51.65 -27.82
C LEU A 12 15.48 52.84 -28.72
N THR A 13 14.72 53.04 -29.80
CA THR A 13 14.81 54.22 -30.68
C THR A 13 13.66 55.18 -30.39
N GLN A 14 13.84 56.48 -30.65
CA GLN A 14 12.76 57.47 -30.44
C GLN A 14 11.48 57.10 -31.19
N GLU A 15 11.59 56.68 -32.46
CA GLU A 15 10.44 56.30 -33.29
C GLU A 15 9.63 55.12 -32.70
N LYS A 16 10.31 54.07 -32.24
CA LYS A 16 9.66 52.97 -31.51
C LYS A 16 9.06 53.42 -30.18
N PHE A 17 9.70 54.31 -29.43
CA PHE A 17 9.18 54.82 -28.17
C PHE A 17 7.87 55.59 -28.36
N ASP A 18 7.77 56.39 -29.43
CA ASP A 18 6.56 57.16 -29.73
C ASP A 18 5.37 56.26 -30.06
N GLN A 19 5.63 55.08 -30.65
CA GLN A 19 4.63 54.04 -30.95
C GLN A 19 4.17 53.22 -29.72
N LEU A 20 4.89 53.29 -28.60
CA LEU A 20 4.50 52.56 -27.38
C LEU A 20 3.21 53.11 -26.78
N ASN A 21 2.37 52.22 -26.27
CA ASN A 21 1.20 52.62 -25.51
C ASN A 21 1.58 53.17 -24.13
N LEU A 22 0.63 53.82 -23.45
CA LEU A 22 0.86 54.43 -22.14
C LEU A 22 1.37 53.41 -21.11
N THR A 23 0.83 52.20 -21.12
CA THR A 23 1.20 51.12 -20.20
C THR A 23 2.65 50.69 -20.36
N GLN A 24 3.13 50.56 -21.60
CA GLN A 24 4.51 50.25 -21.93
C GLN A 24 5.47 51.36 -21.50
N LYS A 25 5.08 52.63 -21.71
CA LYS A 25 5.87 53.79 -21.25
C LYS A 25 6.03 53.79 -19.73
N ILE A 26 4.95 53.56 -18.98
CA ILE A 26 4.97 53.42 -17.52
C ILE A 26 5.90 52.26 -17.10
N THR A 27 5.87 51.12 -17.79
CA THR A 27 6.78 50.00 -17.49
C THR A 27 8.25 50.42 -17.59
N LEU A 28 8.62 51.17 -18.62
CA LEU A 28 10.01 51.59 -18.84
C LEU A 28 10.49 52.65 -17.83
N GLU A 29 9.58 53.40 -17.22
CA GLU A 29 9.90 54.37 -16.18
C GLU A 29 10.27 53.71 -14.84
N SER A 30 9.77 52.49 -14.59
CA SER A 30 10.07 51.74 -13.37
C SER A 30 11.58 51.53 -13.17
N GLU A 31 12.08 51.95 -12.01
CA GLU A 31 13.48 51.73 -11.60
C GLU A 31 13.82 50.25 -11.52
N VAL A 32 12.87 49.45 -11.03
CA VAL A 32 13.01 48.00 -10.92
C VAL A 32 13.23 47.37 -12.29
N ILE A 33 12.36 47.67 -13.27
CA ILE A 33 12.47 47.15 -14.64
C ILE A 33 13.78 47.59 -15.29
N CYS A 34 14.12 48.87 -15.15
CA CYS A 34 15.39 49.41 -15.67
C CYS A 34 16.60 48.65 -15.08
N SER A 35 16.58 48.32 -13.79
CA SER A 35 17.63 47.53 -13.14
C SER A 35 17.70 46.09 -13.66
N LEU A 36 16.55 45.43 -13.88
CA LEU A 36 16.52 44.05 -14.39
C LEU A 36 17.04 43.95 -15.83
N ILE A 37 16.80 44.96 -16.66
CA ILE A 37 17.34 45.04 -18.02
C ILE A 37 18.85 45.32 -17.99
N LYS A 38 19.32 46.20 -17.10
CA LYS A 38 20.75 46.46 -16.89
C LYS A 38 21.50 45.20 -16.47
N ASP A 39 20.91 44.45 -15.56
CA ASP A 39 21.45 43.18 -15.04
C ASP A 39 21.24 42.02 -16.02
N GLN A 40 20.67 42.27 -17.21
CA GLN A 40 20.35 41.28 -18.25
C GLN A 40 19.45 40.12 -17.75
N THR A 41 18.71 40.34 -16.67
CA THR A 41 17.77 39.35 -16.12
C THR A 41 16.53 39.23 -17.01
N ILE A 42 16.11 40.32 -17.64
CA ILE A 42 15.02 40.36 -18.61
C ILE A 42 15.42 41.18 -19.84
N THR A 43 14.81 40.87 -20.98
CA THR A 43 14.94 41.64 -22.22
C THR A 43 13.99 42.82 -22.26
N LEU A 44 14.26 43.77 -23.15
CA LEU A 44 13.33 44.88 -23.41
C LEU A 44 12.00 44.37 -23.95
N GLU A 45 11.99 43.37 -24.86
CA GLU A 45 10.74 42.81 -25.37
C GLU A 45 9.90 42.18 -24.26
N GLN A 46 10.51 41.44 -23.33
CA GLN A 46 9.82 40.88 -22.17
C GLN A 46 9.21 41.98 -21.29
N ALA A 47 9.97 43.03 -20.98
CA ALA A 47 9.49 44.15 -20.18
C ALA A 47 8.30 44.87 -20.84
N LEU A 48 8.34 45.07 -22.16
CA LEU A 48 7.25 45.67 -22.92
C LEU A 48 5.99 44.79 -22.99
N GLY A 49 6.14 43.49 -22.80
CA GLY A 49 5.05 42.52 -22.71
C GLY A 49 4.38 42.44 -21.33
N PHE A 50 4.94 43.09 -20.30
CA PHE A 50 4.40 42.95 -18.95
C PHE A 50 3.04 43.59 -18.75
N GLY A 51 2.12 42.78 -18.23
CA GLY A 51 0.81 43.22 -17.75
C GLY A 51 0.90 43.97 -16.42
N TYR A 52 -0.27 44.39 -15.93
CA TYR A 52 -0.38 45.06 -14.64
C TYR A 52 0.08 44.17 -13.48
N GLU A 53 -0.37 42.92 -13.43
CA GLU A 53 -0.06 41.98 -12.35
C GLU A 53 1.45 41.68 -12.25
N GLN A 54 2.11 41.44 -13.39
CA GLN A 54 3.55 41.18 -13.41
C GLN A 54 4.37 42.38 -12.92
N ARG A 55 3.99 43.60 -13.28
CA ARG A 55 4.63 44.80 -12.74
C ARG A 55 4.45 44.93 -11.24
N GLN A 56 3.23 44.68 -10.74
CA GLN A 56 2.95 44.71 -9.30
C GLN A 56 3.74 43.64 -8.55
N ALA A 57 3.87 42.43 -9.10
CA ALA A 57 4.67 41.37 -8.50
C ALA A 57 6.15 41.76 -8.35
N LEU A 58 6.70 42.51 -9.30
CA LEU A 58 8.10 42.97 -9.27
C LEU A 58 8.39 44.06 -8.23
N GLU A 59 7.36 44.74 -7.71
CA GLU A 59 7.52 45.67 -6.58
C GLU A 59 7.85 44.92 -5.27
N SER A 60 7.52 43.62 -5.19
CA SER A 60 7.94 42.77 -4.07
C SER A 60 9.44 42.46 -4.19
N LYS A 61 10.20 42.90 -3.18
CA LYS A 61 11.64 42.57 -3.06
C LYS A 61 11.90 41.07 -3.01
N ILE A 62 10.96 40.30 -2.47
CA ILE A 62 11.09 38.84 -2.35
C ILE A 62 10.93 38.19 -3.73
N ILE A 63 9.87 38.54 -4.47
CA ILE A 63 9.63 38.01 -5.83
C ILE A 63 10.75 38.44 -6.77
N LEU A 64 11.19 39.70 -6.68
CA LEU A 64 12.35 40.20 -7.44
C LEU A 64 13.61 39.37 -7.15
N GLY A 65 13.88 39.05 -5.88
CA GLY A 65 15.00 38.21 -5.50
C GLY A 65 14.92 36.81 -6.13
N LEU A 66 13.74 36.20 -6.15
CA LEU A 66 13.54 34.90 -6.79
C LEU A 66 13.76 34.95 -8.31
N LEU A 67 13.33 36.02 -8.98
CA LEU A 67 13.57 36.19 -10.41
C LEU A 67 15.07 36.35 -10.71
N LYS A 68 15.79 37.14 -9.90
CA LYS A 68 17.25 37.31 -10.03
C LYS A 68 18.03 36.03 -9.76
N ASP A 69 17.60 35.26 -8.78
CA ASP A 69 18.14 33.93 -8.46
C ASP A 69 17.75 32.88 -9.52
N GLN A 70 17.01 33.26 -10.56
CA GLN A 70 16.46 32.39 -11.61
C GLN A 70 15.51 31.31 -11.07
N ALA A 71 15.07 31.39 -9.81
CA ALA A 71 14.18 30.43 -9.17
C ALA A 71 12.77 30.44 -9.77
N ILE A 72 12.37 31.57 -10.38
CA ILE A 72 11.13 31.74 -11.13
C ILE A 72 11.39 32.43 -12.46
N THR A 73 10.47 32.29 -13.40
CA THR A 73 10.51 32.90 -14.72
C THR A 73 9.57 34.10 -14.82
N THR A 74 9.74 34.92 -15.88
CA THR A 74 8.85 36.06 -16.13
C THR A 74 7.40 35.65 -16.43
N GLU A 75 7.20 34.45 -16.96
CA GLU A 75 5.87 33.90 -17.26
C GLU A 75 5.10 33.58 -15.97
N GLU A 76 5.81 33.21 -14.91
CA GLU A 76 5.23 32.89 -13.61
C GLU A 76 4.83 34.14 -12.80
N LEU A 77 5.22 35.36 -13.19
CA LEU A 77 4.97 36.60 -12.43
C LEU A 77 3.50 37.09 -12.39
N SER A 78 2.56 36.37 -13.02
CA SER A 78 1.16 36.77 -13.09
C SER A 78 0.41 36.38 -11.82
N PHE A 79 0.56 37.19 -10.77
CA PHE A 79 -0.07 36.99 -9.47
C PHE A 79 -1.03 38.14 -9.13
N SER A 80 -2.20 37.79 -8.58
CA SER A 80 -3.05 38.75 -7.91
C SER A 80 -2.40 39.28 -6.63
N PHE A 81 -2.86 40.44 -6.14
CA PHE A 81 -2.38 41.05 -4.91
C PHE A 81 -2.36 40.08 -3.71
N TYR A 82 -3.44 39.31 -3.54
CA TYR A 82 -3.55 38.31 -2.46
C TYR A 82 -2.58 37.12 -2.64
N GLN A 83 -2.25 36.77 -3.87
CA GLN A 83 -1.26 35.73 -4.15
C GLN A 83 0.14 36.19 -3.76
N ILE A 84 0.50 37.43 -4.06
CA ILE A 84 1.79 38.02 -3.67
C ILE A 84 1.97 37.92 -2.15
N GLU A 85 1.01 38.41 -1.37
CA GLU A 85 1.07 38.34 0.10
C GLU A 85 1.18 36.89 0.60
N GLY A 86 0.42 35.96 0.00
CA GLY A 86 0.50 34.54 0.35
C GLY A 86 1.85 33.91 0.03
N ILE A 87 2.45 34.26 -1.11
CA ILE A 87 3.79 33.81 -1.52
C ILE A 87 4.84 34.36 -0.56
N GLU A 88 4.80 35.66 -0.25
CA GLU A 88 5.73 36.28 0.69
C GLU A 88 5.66 35.61 2.06
N ASN A 89 4.45 35.28 2.52
CA ASN A 89 4.26 34.53 3.76
C ASN A 89 4.80 33.10 3.68
N ALA A 90 4.57 32.38 2.58
CA ALA A 90 5.10 31.03 2.39
C ALA A 90 6.65 31.01 2.43
N LEU A 91 7.28 32.03 1.83
CA LEU A 91 8.74 32.17 1.74
C LEU A 91 9.40 32.59 3.06
N LYS A 92 8.64 32.91 4.11
CA LYS A 92 9.18 33.03 5.47
C LYS A 92 9.72 31.69 5.98
N SER A 93 9.18 30.57 5.51
CA SER A 93 9.78 29.25 5.77
C SER A 93 11.07 29.12 4.98
N SER A 94 12.19 28.98 5.69
CA SER A 94 13.51 28.72 5.09
C SER A 94 13.53 27.44 4.26
N LEU A 95 12.68 26.47 4.61
CA LEU A 95 12.53 25.22 3.90
C LEU A 95 11.86 25.44 2.54
N VAL A 96 10.73 26.14 2.49
CA VAL A 96 10.03 26.46 1.23
C VAL A 96 10.94 27.27 0.31
N SER A 97 11.63 28.28 0.86
CA SER A 97 12.59 29.08 0.10
C SER A 97 13.69 28.21 -0.52
N ARG A 98 14.25 27.28 0.26
CA ARG A 98 15.30 26.36 -0.21
C ARG A 98 14.81 25.40 -1.29
N LEU A 99 13.61 24.82 -1.12
CA LEU A 99 13.04 23.91 -2.12
C LEU A 99 12.72 24.64 -3.44
N LEU A 100 12.27 25.89 -3.37
CA LEU A 100 11.98 26.71 -4.54
C LEU A 100 13.27 27.07 -5.29
N LYS A 101 14.31 27.55 -4.58
CA LYS A 101 15.61 27.87 -5.18
C LYS A 101 16.29 26.67 -5.85
N ASN A 102 16.07 25.47 -5.31
CA ASN A 102 16.60 24.23 -5.89
C ASN A 102 15.71 23.65 -7.00
N HIS A 103 14.66 24.38 -7.44
CA HIS A 103 13.69 23.94 -8.45
C HIS A 103 13.03 22.59 -8.13
N ILE A 104 12.85 22.31 -6.84
CA ILE A 104 12.14 21.09 -6.39
C ILE A 104 10.64 21.35 -6.38
N ILE A 105 10.23 22.57 -6.03
CA ILE A 105 8.84 23.03 -6.07
C ILE A 105 8.68 24.25 -6.96
N THR A 106 7.47 24.47 -7.46
CA THR A 106 7.10 25.71 -8.16
C THR A 106 6.61 26.77 -7.18
N ILE A 107 6.61 28.03 -7.61
CA ILE A 107 6.06 29.14 -6.82
C ILE A 107 4.55 28.96 -6.56
N GLU A 108 3.82 28.34 -7.50
CA GLU A 108 2.42 27.99 -7.30
C GLU A 108 2.25 26.95 -6.19
N GLN A 109 3.11 25.92 -6.15
CA GLN A 109 3.10 24.92 -5.09
C GLN A 109 3.44 25.56 -3.73
N ALA A 110 4.40 26.48 -3.69
CA ALA A 110 4.71 27.26 -2.49
C ALA A 110 3.49 28.06 -2.00
N TYR A 111 2.80 28.78 -2.89
CA TYR A 111 1.58 29.51 -2.56
C TYR A 111 0.46 28.60 -2.03
N ARG A 112 0.13 27.53 -2.77
CA ARG A 112 -0.95 26.60 -2.39
C ARG A 112 -0.68 25.90 -1.07
N SER A 113 0.59 25.64 -0.78
CA SER A 113 0.99 25.04 0.48
C SER A 113 0.56 25.94 1.66
N GLN A 114 0.66 27.26 1.53
CA GLN A 114 0.22 28.20 2.58
C GLN A 114 -1.30 28.25 2.78
N LEU A 115 -2.09 28.15 1.69
CA LEU A 115 -3.56 28.17 1.77
C LEU A 115 -4.14 26.98 2.54
N LYS A 116 -3.47 25.82 2.51
CA LYS A 116 -3.93 24.62 3.22
C LYS A 116 -3.85 24.77 4.75
N PHE A 117 -3.03 25.69 5.26
CA PHE A 117 -2.71 25.83 6.68
C PHE A 117 -3.46 26.93 7.43
N SER A 118 -4.43 27.59 6.78
CA SER A 118 -5.30 28.54 7.49
C SER A 118 -6.39 27.84 8.33
N TYR A 119 -6.58 26.53 8.19
CA TYR A 119 -7.64 25.76 8.87
C TYR A 119 -7.13 24.55 9.66
N ASP A 120 -6.05 23.88 9.23
CA ASP A 120 -5.40 22.79 9.99
C ASP A 120 -4.07 23.30 10.58
N ALA A 121 -3.96 23.30 11.91
CA ALA A 121 -2.86 23.91 12.70
C ALA A 121 -1.46 23.24 12.56
N LEU A 122 -1.14 22.63 11.42
CA LEU A 122 0.15 21.99 11.16
C LEU A 122 0.93 22.79 10.11
N ASN A 123 1.89 23.62 10.52
CA ASN A 123 2.77 24.36 9.59
C ASN A 123 3.52 23.41 8.63
N LEU A 124 3.91 23.87 7.43
CA LEU A 124 4.78 23.14 6.47
C LEU A 124 6.00 22.54 7.16
N ASP A 125 6.61 23.34 8.03
CA ASP A 125 7.78 22.94 8.80
C ASP A 125 7.50 21.71 9.65
N HIS A 126 6.26 21.44 10.06
CA HIS A 126 5.84 20.23 10.78
C HIS A 126 5.61 19.04 9.84
N ILE A 127 5.14 19.25 8.60
CA ILE A 127 4.97 18.16 7.62
C ILE A 127 6.31 17.66 7.13
N LEU A 128 7.22 18.59 6.84
CA LEU A 128 8.57 18.32 6.35
C LEU A 128 9.63 18.29 7.46
N SER A 129 9.22 18.48 8.73
CA SER A 129 10.07 18.33 9.93
C SER A 129 10.86 17.01 9.94
N PRO A 130 10.24 15.87 9.56
CA PRO A 130 11.01 14.64 9.41
C PRO A 130 12.07 14.84 8.33
N ASN A 131 13.34 14.95 8.73
CA ASN A 131 14.48 15.06 7.80
C ASN A 131 14.43 13.99 6.71
N SER A 132 13.91 12.80 7.02
CA SER A 132 13.70 11.71 6.06
C SER A 132 12.73 12.08 4.93
N VAL A 133 11.59 12.69 5.24
CA VAL A 133 10.58 13.07 4.22
C VAL A 133 11.12 14.19 3.35
N LEU A 134 11.77 15.19 3.98
CA LEU A 134 12.41 16.28 3.26
C LEU A 134 13.48 15.77 2.29
N GLN A 135 14.33 14.84 2.73
CA GLN A 135 15.33 14.21 1.87
C GLN A 135 14.70 13.44 0.71
N LEU A 136 13.59 12.72 0.92
CA LEU A 136 12.88 12.04 -0.16
C LEU A 136 12.32 13.02 -1.21
N VAL A 137 11.87 14.19 -0.77
CA VAL A 137 11.39 15.27 -1.66
C VAL A 137 12.57 15.86 -2.45
N GLU A 138 13.69 16.10 -1.79
CA GLU A 138 14.91 16.61 -2.43
C GLU A 138 15.50 15.66 -3.46
N ASP A 139 15.48 14.36 -3.15
CA ASP A 139 15.89 13.29 -4.07
C ASP A 139 14.88 13.05 -5.21
N ARG A 140 13.73 13.76 -5.20
CA ARG A 140 12.63 13.61 -6.16
C ARG A 140 12.00 12.21 -6.18
N ILE A 141 12.15 11.45 -5.10
CA ILE A 141 11.52 10.13 -4.93
C ILE A 141 10.03 10.29 -4.59
N ILE A 142 9.70 11.30 -3.77
CA ILE A 142 8.32 11.71 -3.52
C ILE A 142 8.11 13.13 -4.04
N SER A 143 7.01 13.37 -4.73
CA SER A 143 6.65 14.74 -5.12
C SER A 143 6.25 15.57 -3.90
N PHE A 144 6.47 16.88 -3.95
CA PHE A 144 6.05 17.79 -2.90
C PHE A 144 4.55 17.67 -2.58
N ASN A 145 3.71 17.53 -3.62
CA ASN A 145 2.28 17.31 -3.44
C ASN A 145 2.01 16.01 -2.67
N GLN A 146 2.63 14.88 -3.03
CA GLN A 146 2.47 13.63 -2.28
C GLN A 146 2.92 13.78 -0.82
N ALA A 147 4.05 14.45 -0.56
CA ALA A 147 4.54 14.72 0.79
C ALA A 147 3.52 15.53 1.63
N MET A 148 2.85 16.50 1.00
CA MET A 148 1.79 17.32 1.62
C MET A 148 0.49 16.57 1.95
N TRP A 149 0.32 15.35 1.43
CA TRP A 149 -0.81 14.48 1.71
C TRP A 149 -0.45 13.28 2.60
N LEU A 150 0.79 13.19 3.08
CA LEU A 150 1.19 12.12 4.00
C LEU A 150 0.44 12.24 5.33
N GLY A 151 -0.21 11.15 5.72
CA GLY A 151 -0.80 11.00 7.04
C GLY A 151 0.25 11.06 8.15
N TYR A 152 -0.21 11.23 9.38
CA TYR A 152 0.66 11.25 10.55
C TYR A 152 1.50 9.96 10.68
N GLU A 153 0.86 8.78 10.59
CA GLU A 153 1.56 7.50 10.71
C GLU A 153 2.53 7.23 9.54
N GLN A 154 2.20 7.69 8.32
CA GLN A 154 3.11 7.60 7.17
C GLN A 154 4.38 8.42 7.38
N ARG A 155 4.26 9.64 7.92
CA ARG A 155 5.41 10.48 8.26
C ARG A 155 6.27 9.85 9.35
N ARG A 156 5.63 9.42 10.43
CA ARG A 156 6.29 8.74 11.55
C ARG A 156 7.00 7.46 11.11
N SER A 157 6.43 6.70 10.18
CA SER A 157 7.06 5.50 9.64
C SER A 157 8.29 5.83 8.78
N LEU A 158 8.25 6.91 7.96
CA LEU A 158 9.41 7.38 7.19
C LEU A 158 10.55 7.96 8.06
N GLU A 159 10.28 8.38 9.29
CA GLU A 159 11.35 8.76 10.23
C GLU A 159 12.28 7.57 10.55
N SER A 160 11.76 6.35 10.46
CA SER A 160 12.55 5.13 10.61
C SER A 160 13.50 4.98 9.42
N ARG A 161 14.81 5.16 9.65
CA ARG A 161 15.85 5.03 8.61
C ARG A 161 15.71 3.73 7.79
N PRO A 162 15.48 2.54 8.38
CA PRO A 162 15.27 1.31 7.60
C PRO A 162 14.06 1.35 6.66
N VAL A 163 12.97 2.01 7.05
CA VAL A 163 11.75 2.12 6.23
C VAL A 163 11.94 3.15 5.12
N CYS A 164 12.51 4.31 5.45
CA CYS A 164 12.90 5.31 4.47
C CYS A 164 13.80 4.71 3.39
N GLN A 165 14.74 3.84 3.77
CA GLN A 165 15.63 3.18 2.83
C GLN A 165 14.88 2.21 1.90
N LEU A 166 13.81 1.54 2.34
CA LEU A 166 13.02 0.68 1.46
C LEU A 166 12.33 1.49 0.34
N VAL A 167 11.88 2.71 0.65
CA VAL A 167 11.30 3.62 -0.33
C VAL A 167 12.38 4.23 -1.23
N ARG A 168 13.54 4.60 -0.67
CA ARG A 168 14.68 5.11 -1.46
C ARG A 168 15.22 4.09 -2.46
N ASP A 169 15.32 2.83 -2.04
CA ASP A 169 15.85 1.75 -2.87
C ASP A 169 14.80 1.23 -3.89
N ASP A 170 13.62 1.86 -3.98
CA ASP A 170 12.46 1.44 -4.80
C ASP A 170 11.97 0.00 -4.53
N ILE A 171 12.33 -0.56 -3.37
CA ILE A 171 11.83 -1.88 -2.91
C ILE A 171 10.35 -1.76 -2.54
N ILE A 172 9.95 -0.62 -1.99
CA ILE A 172 8.55 -0.22 -1.87
C ILE A 172 8.35 1.04 -2.72
N PRO A 173 7.80 0.91 -3.93
CA PRO A 173 7.48 2.06 -4.76
C PRO A 173 6.59 3.05 -4.02
N ILE A 174 6.86 4.34 -4.17
CA ILE A 174 6.16 5.38 -3.40
C ILE A 174 4.64 5.31 -3.55
N ASP A 175 4.13 5.00 -4.74
CA ASP A 175 2.69 4.87 -5.00
C ASP A 175 2.05 3.70 -4.24
N GLN A 176 2.82 2.65 -3.95
CA GLN A 176 2.38 1.55 -3.11
C GLN A 176 2.50 1.91 -1.62
N TYR A 177 3.58 2.59 -1.23
CA TYR A 177 3.76 3.09 0.14
C TYR A 177 2.61 4.01 0.57
N LEU A 178 2.18 4.92 -0.31
CA LEU A 178 1.08 5.85 -0.04
C LEU A 178 -0.28 5.14 0.14
N ARG A 179 -0.42 3.89 -0.30
CA ARG A 179 -1.63 3.07 -0.11
C ARG A 179 -1.59 2.25 1.18
N LEU A 180 -0.46 2.21 1.88
CA LEU A 180 -0.32 1.53 3.16
C LEU A 180 -1.17 2.24 4.21
N ARG A 181 -1.91 1.45 4.97
CA ARG A 181 -2.65 1.88 6.16
C ARG A 181 -1.71 1.82 7.36
N ASP A 182 -2.10 2.45 8.47
CA ASP A 182 -1.33 2.53 9.72
C ASP A 182 -0.77 1.17 10.17
N ASN A 183 -1.61 0.17 10.03
CA ASN A 183 -1.30 -1.23 10.22
C ASN A 183 -0.14 -1.74 9.36
N ASP A 184 -0.16 -1.45 8.06
CA ASP A 184 0.88 -1.87 7.13
C ASP A 184 2.21 -1.17 7.42
N LEU A 185 2.13 0.08 7.88
CA LEU A 185 3.29 0.84 8.35
C LEU A 185 3.88 0.27 9.66
N LEU A 186 3.04 -0.22 10.58
CA LEU A 186 3.51 -0.91 11.80
C LEU A 186 4.25 -2.20 11.46
N ALA A 187 3.83 -2.94 10.43
CA ALA A 187 4.55 -4.14 10.01
C ALA A 187 5.95 -3.83 9.46
N LEU A 188 6.13 -2.69 8.80
CA LEU A 188 7.43 -2.23 8.32
C LEU A 188 8.42 -1.90 9.45
N ASN A 189 7.95 -1.70 10.69
CA ASN A 189 8.84 -1.55 11.85
C ASN A 189 9.49 -2.86 12.30
N ASP A 190 8.95 -4.02 11.88
CA ASP A 190 9.55 -5.31 12.14
C ASP A 190 10.71 -5.62 11.17
N ARG A 191 11.84 -6.08 11.73
CA ARG A 191 13.06 -6.33 10.97
C ARG A 191 12.91 -7.48 9.99
N GLU A 192 12.29 -8.58 10.42
CA GLU A 192 12.11 -9.77 9.59
C GLU A 192 11.27 -9.43 8.34
N THR A 193 10.17 -8.70 8.52
CA THR A 193 9.33 -8.22 7.42
C THR A 193 10.12 -7.39 6.40
N ARG A 194 11.01 -6.49 6.86
CA ARG A 194 11.87 -5.70 5.96
C ARG A 194 12.90 -6.55 5.21
N GLU A 195 13.52 -7.52 5.87
CA GLU A 195 14.49 -8.40 5.22
C GLU A 195 13.84 -9.28 4.16
N ARG A 196 12.63 -9.80 4.44
CA ARG A 196 11.86 -10.59 3.47
C ARG A 196 11.42 -9.78 2.24
N LEU A 197 11.09 -8.50 2.41
CA LEU A 197 10.83 -7.57 1.29
C LEU A 197 12.10 -7.35 0.47
N ARG A 198 13.26 -7.14 1.11
CA ARG A 198 14.55 -6.95 0.43
C ARG A 198 14.98 -8.18 -0.35
N ASN A 199 14.64 -9.37 0.14
CA ASN A 199 14.94 -10.64 -0.52
C ASN A 199 13.89 -11.06 -1.56
N GLU A 200 12.88 -10.22 -1.83
CA GLU A 200 11.76 -10.52 -2.74
C GLU A 200 10.93 -11.78 -2.33
N GLU A 201 11.02 -12.20 -1.07
CA GLU A 201 10.25 -13.34 -0.54
C GLU A 201 8.78 -13.00 -0.31
N ILE A 202 8.48 -11.71 -0.11
CA ILE A 202 7.13 -11.15 0.02
C ILE A 202 7.06 -9.84 -0.77
N THR A 203 5.87 -9.54 -1.29
CA THR A 203 5.58 -8.30 -2.04
C THR A 203 4.91 -7.25 -1.15
N VAL A 204 4.85 -6.00 -1.61
CA VAL A 204 4.08 -4.95 -0.92
C VAL A 204 2.58 -5.26 -0.98
N GLU A 205 2.12 -5.95 -2.03
CA GLU A 205 0.75 -6.46 -2.09
C GLU A 205 0.46 -7.48 -0.99
N ASP A 206 1.45 -8.30 -0.63
CA ASP A 206 1.34 -9.19 0.52
C ASP A 206 1.21 -8.38 1.81
N LEU A 207 1.87 -7.23 1.95
CA LEU A 207 1.68 -6.33 3.09
C LEU A 207 0.22 -5.88 3.22
N PHE A 208 -0.46 -5.49 2.13
CA PHE A 208 -1.90 -5.13 2.18
C PHE A 208 -2.78 -6.26 2.76
N GLY A 209 -2.32 -7.51 2.66
CA GLY A 209 -2.91 -8.71 3.27
C GLY A 209 -2.41 -9.02 4.69
N LEU A 210 -1.14 -8.74 5.01
CA LEU A 210 -0.42 -9.18 6.22
C LEU A 210 -0.91 -8.53 7.53
N ILE A 211 -1.64 -7.41 7.51
CA ILE A 211 -2.10 -6.78 8.78
C ILE A 211 -3.56 -7.00 9.08
N ARG A 212 -4.27 -7.69 8.18
CA ARG A 212 -5.37 -8.52 8.67
C ARG A 212 -4.85 -9.70 9.51
N GLU A 213 -3.56 -10.05 9.42
CA GLU A 213 -2.91 -11.11 10.22
C GLU A 213 -2.25 -10.62 11.53
N ARG A 214 -1.72 -9.38 11.61
CA ARG A 214 -1.19 -8.84 12.89
C ARG A 214 -2.20 -8.13 13.79
N GLN A 215 -3.19 -7.38 13.28
CA GLN A 215 -4.10 -6.62 14.16
C GLN A 215 -5.20 -7.46 14.83
N ALA A 216 -5.58 -8.60 14.24
CA ALA A 216 -6.47 -9.54 14.93
C ALA A 216 -5.75 -10.44 15.94
N ASN A 217 -4.43 -10.27 16.12
CA ASN A 217 -3.69 -10.88 17.23
C ASN A 217 -3.60 -9.96 18.46
N ASN A 218 -3.79 -8.63 18.33
CA ASN A 218 -3.63 -7.69 19.46
C ASN A 218 -4.93 -7.10 20.03
N LEU A 219 -6.10 -7.31 19.42
CA LEU A 219 -7.40 -6.86 19.95
C LEU A 219 -8.20 -7.96 20.67
N ASN A 220 -7.66 -9.17 20.76
CA ASN A 220 -8.40 -10.35 21.20
C ASN A 220 -7.68 -11.15 22.30
N GLY A 221 -7.22 -10.48 23.36
CA GLY A 221 -6.63 -11.17 24.52
C GLY A 221 -7.52 -12.29 25.09
N ASN A 222 -8.84 -12.16 24.94
CA ASN A 222 -9.81 -13.16 25.41
C ASN A 222 -10.28 -14.18 24.34
N GLN A 223 -10.06 -13.92 23.04
CA GLN A 223 -10.36 -14.90 21.96
C GLN A 223 -9.12 -15.66 21.46
N SER A 224 -7.92 -15.11 21.65
CA SER A 224 -6.64 -15.75 21.33
C SER A 224 -6.47 -17.05 22.11
N THR A 225 -6.85 -17.08 23.39
CA THR A 225 -6.82 -18.30 24.21
C THR A 225 -7.70 -19.42 23.62
N HIS A 226 -8.82 -19.08 22.99
CA HIS A 226 -9.72 -20.06 22.36
C HIS A 226 -9.22 -20.54 20.99
N THR A 227 -8.63 -19.66 20.17
CA THR A 227 -8.11 -20.06 18.84
C THR A 227 -6.79 -20.82 18.96
N VAL A 228 -5.91 -20.39 19.88
CA VAL A 228 -4.70 -21.14 20.25
C VAL A 228 -5.06 -22.49 20.85
N SER A 229 -6.04 -22.57 21.75
CA SER A 229 -6.53 -23.85 22.29
C SER A 229 -7.13 -24.77 21.22
N ILE A 230 -7.86 -24.24 20.22
CA ILE A 230 -8.34 -25.04 19.09
C ILE A 230 -7.17 -25.55 18.24
N HIS A 231 -6.22 -24.69 17.87
CA HIS A 231 -5.07 -25.09 17.06
C HIS A 231 -4.19 -26.10 17.80
N GLU A 232 -3.99 -25.93 19.10
CA GLU A 232 -3.30 -26.87 19.98
C GLU A 232 -4.05 -28.21 20.04
N SER A 233 -5.36 -28.20 20.25
CA SER A 233 -6.20 -29.42 20.25
C SER A 233 -6.14 -30.17 18.90
N VAL A 234 -6.11 -29.45 17.78
CA VAL A 234 -5.95 -30.06 16.46
C VAL A 234 -4.56 -30.66 16.31
N SER A 235 -3.51 -29.92 16.67
CA SER A 235 -2.14 -30.42 16.59
C SER A 235 -1.96 -31.68 17.44
N GLN A 236 -2.51 -31.70 18.67
CA GLN A 236 -2.53 -32.88 19.54
C GLN A 236 -3.29 -34.07 18.92
N SER A 237 -4.39 -33.84 18.21
CA SER A 237 -5.14 -34.91 17.55
C SER A 237 -4.38 -35.49 16.35
N VAL A 238 -3.68 -34.64 15.58
CA VAL A 238 -2.83 -35.10 14.47
C VAL A 238 -1.60 -35.85 15.00
N MET A 239 -1.02 -35.41 16.12
CA MET A 239 0.07 -36.13 16.79
C MET A 239 -0.37 -37.52 17.25
N ARG A 240 -1.55 -37.68 17.86
CA ARG A 240 -2.11 -38.99 18.22
C ARG A 240 -2.29 -39.91 17.00
N LEU A 241 -2.76 -39.37 15.87
CA LEU A 241 -2.83 -40.14 14.62
C LEU A 241 -1.45 -40.56 14.12
N MET A 242 -0.45 -39.69 14.23
CA MET A 242 0.93 -40.01 13.83
C MET A 242 1.55 -41.05 14.76
N GLU A 243 1.28 -41.02 16.06
CA GLU A 243 1.71 -42.07 16.99
C GLU A 243 1.11 -43.43 16.64
N LEU A 244 -0.19 -43.47 16.32
CA LEU A 244 -0.92 -44.71 16.03
C LEU A 244 -0.64 -45.27 14.63
N TYR A 245 -0.59 -44.42 13.62
CA TYR A 245 -0.56 -44.82 12.20
C TYR A 245 0.68 -44.31 11.45
N GLY A 246 1.59 -43.59 12.09
CA GLY A 246 2.77 -43.01 11.45
C GLY A 246 3.67 -44.04 10.77
N ARG A 247 3.80 -45.25 11.34
CA ARG A 247 4.54 -46.36 10.70
C ARG A 247 3.92 -46.79 9.36
N SER A 248 2.62 -46.62 9.19
CA SER A 248 1.86 -47.01 7.99
C SER A 248 2.02 -46.02 6.82
N ILE A 249 2.63 -44.85 7.04
CA ILE A 249 2.88 -43.83 6.01
C ILE A 249 4.38 -43.57 5.78
N GLN A 250 5.27 -44.41 6.31
CA GLN A 250 6.71 -44.29 6.07
C GLN A 250 7.10 -44.68 4.63
N ASP A 251 8.26 -44.18 4.19
CA ASP A 251 8.84 -44.47 2.88
C ASP A 251 7.87 -44.23 1.70
N LYS A 252 7.75 -45.22 0.80
CA LYS A 252 6.87 -45.14 -0.38
C LYS A 252 5.38 -45.23 -0.02
N ALA A 253 5.01 -45.62 1.20
CA ALA A 253 3.63 -45.87 1.60
C ALA A 253 2.76 -44.61 1.54
N LEU A 254 3.30 -43.44 1.91
CA LEU A 254 2.60 -42.16 1.77
C LEU A 254 2.15 -41.91 0.33
N GLY A 255 3.03 -42.16 -0.64
CA GLY A 255 2.72 -42.02 -2.07
C GLY A 255 1.66 -43.01 -2.54
N TRP A 256 1.65 -44.24 -2.01
CA TRP A 256 0.60 -45.22 -2.28
C TRP A 256 -0.76 -44.79 -1.72
N THR A 257 -0.81 -44.31 -0.48
CA THR A 257 -2.05 -43.82 0.15
C THR A 257 -2.61 -42.62 -0.61
N VAL A 258 -1.76 -41.67 -1.04
CA VAL A 258 -2.20 -40.53 -1.87
C VAL A 258 -2.78 -41.00 -3.20
N LYS A 259 -2.19 -42.01 -3.85
CA LYS A 259 -2.73 -42.61 -5.08
C LYS A 259 -4.07 -43.31 -4.84
N GLU A 260 -4.21 -44.00 -3.72
CA GLU A 260 -5.44 -44.68 -3.33
C GLU A 260 -6.59 -43.69 -3.12
N ILE A 261 -6.34 -42.60 -2.37
CA ILE A 261 -7.30 -41.52 -2.19
C ILE A 261 -7.67 -40.89 -3.53
N THR A 262 -6.67 -40.66 -4.40
CA THR A 262 -6.92 -40.12 -5.76
C THR A 262 -7.87 -41.03 -6.54
N LYS A 263 -7.61 -42.35 -6.54
CA LYS A 263 -8.47 -43.34 -7.21
C LYS A 263 -9.90 -43.33 -6.65
N TYR A 264 -10.04 -43.24 -5.33
CA TYR A 264 -11.36 -43.12 -4.70
C TYR A 264 -12.08 -41.84 -5.13
N LEU A 265 -11.44 -40.68 -5.04
CA LEU A 265 -12.05 -39.40 -5.42
C LEU A 265 -12.40 -39.33 -6.92
N ASP A 266 -11.60 -39.96 -7.77
CA ASP A 266 -11.87 -40.07 -9.21
C ASP A 266 -13.01 -41.04 -9.55
N SER A 267 -13.33 -41.99 -8.65
CA SER A 267 -14.50 -42.87 -8.78
C SER A 267 -15.83 -42.22 -8.38
N LEU A 268 -15.79 -41.05 -7.74
CA LEU A 268 -17.00 -40.31 -7.36
C LEU A 268 -17.66 -39.64 -8.56
N GLY A 269 -18.94 -39.29 -8.41
CA GLY A 269 -19.73 -38.63 -9.45
C GLY A 269 -19.18 -37.28 -9.91
N SER A 270 -19.80 -36.72 -10.95
CA SER A 270 -19.45 -35.41 -11.51
C SER A 270 -20.21 -34.25 -10.86
N ASP A 271 -20.79 -34.45 -9.68
CA ASP A 271 -21.46 -33.39 -8.93
C ASP A 271 -20.46 -32.34 -8.42
N ILE A 272 -21.00 -31.19 -8.02
CA ILE A 272 -20.20 -30.02 -7.61
C ILE A 272 -19.32 -30.34 -6.40
N LYS A 273 -19.83 -31.15 -5.47
CA LYS A 273 -19.13 -31.54 -4.24
C LYS A 273 -17.94 -32.43 -4.57
N SER A 274 -18.17 -33.51 -5.32
CA SER A 274 -17.13 -34.44 -5.77
C SER A 274 -16.07 -33.77 -6.65
N THR A 275 -16.47 -32.86 -7.54
CA THR A 275 -15.55 -32.11 -8.41
C THR A 275 -14.66 -31.16 -7.60
N SER A 276 -15.22 -30.50 -6.59
CA SER A 276 -14.49 -29.55 -5.74
C SER A 276 -13.56 -30.27 -4.75
N ALA A 277 -14.00 -31.39 -4.17
CA ALA A 277 -13.17 -32.23 -3.32
C ALA A 277 -11.92 -32.76 -4.07
N ARG A 278 -12.08 -33.23 -5.32
CA ARG A 278 -10.96 -33.60 -6.20
C ARG A 278 -9.97 -32.46 -6.41
N LYS A 279 -10.47 -31.25 -6.68
CA LYS A 279 -9.62 -30.07 -6.89
C LYS A 279 -8.85 -29.70 -5.62
N ALA A 280 -9.49 -29.72 -4.46
CA ALA A 280 -8.82 -29.48 -3.18
C ALA A 280 -7.73 -30.51 -2.94
N PHE A 281 -8.03 -31.80 -3.07
CA PHE A 281 -7.06 -32.85 -2.81
C PHE A 281 -5.83 -32.73 -3.71
N ARG A 282 -6.02 -32.60 -5.04
CA ARG A 282 -4.91 -32.46 -6.00
C ARG A 282 -4.04 -31.22 -5.73
N ARG A 283 -4.63 -30.13 -5.24
CA ARG A 283 -3.88 -28.92 -4.83
C ARG A 283 -3.01 -29.21 -3.59
N LEU A 284 -3.60 -29.82 -2.56
CA LEU A 284 -2.92 -30.10 -1.29
C LEU A 284 -1.85 -31.18 -1.40
N THR A 285 -1.91 -32.04 -2.42
CA THR A 285 -0.92 -33.10 -2.68
C THR A 285 0.02 -32.80 -3.84
N SER A 286 -0.04 -31.59 -4.40
CA SER A 286 0.85 -31.16 -5.47
C SER A 286 2.30 -30.98 -4.99
N ALA A 287 3.27 -31.20 -5.87
CA ALA A 287 4.69 -31.08 -5.54
C ALA A 287 5.12 -29.67 -5.08
N GLY A 288 4.37 -28.62 -5.45
CA GLY A 288 4.62 -27.24 -5.03
C GLY A 288 3.95 -26.83 -3.72
N TYR A 289 3.24 -27.74 -3.04
CA TYR A 289 2.57 -27.46 -1.77
C TYR A 289 3.38 -28.05 -0.61
N SER A 290 4.01 -27.18 0.21
CA SER A 290 4.98 -27.56 1.25
C SER A 290 4.55 -27.22 2.67
N PHE A 291 3.25 -26.97 2.91
CA PHE A 291 2.78 -26.60 4.24
C PHE A 291 2.97 -27.73 5.26
N THR A 292 3.64 -27.40 6.36
CA THR A 292 3.84 -28.25 7.54
C THR A 292 3.31 -27.52 8.77
N ASP A 293 2.52 -28.23 9.57
CA ASP A 293 1.96 -27.64 10.77
C ASP A 293 3.06 -27.35 11.82
N PRO A 294 3.22 -26.09 12.29
CA PRO A 294 4.26 -25.76 13.26
C PRO A 294 4.09 -26.46 14.62
N GLY A 295 2.85 -26.79 15.02
CA GLY A 295 2.57 -27.40 16.33
C GLY A 295 2.88 -28.90 16.39
N SER A 296 2.67 -29.63 15.30
CA SER A 296 2.92 -31.08 15.22
C SER A 296 4.13 -31.45 14.37
N SER A 297 4.66 -30.53 13.56
CA SER A 297 5.68 -30.77 12.52
C SER A 297 5.24 -31.80 11.45
N ILE A 298 3.93 -31.95 11.23
CA ILE A 298 3.35 -32.90 10.26
C ILE A 298 2.83 -32.15 9.04
N SER A 299 3.19 -32.62 7.84
CA SER A 299 2.73 -32.01 6.58
C SER A 299 1.25 -32.28 6.30
N THR A 300 0.60 -31.40 5.55
CA THR A 300 -0.81 -31.60 5.15
C THR A 300 -1.01 -32.90 4.38
N GLN A 301 -0.02 -33.34 3.58
CA GLN A 301 -0.09 -34.61 2.86
C GLN A 301 -0.10 -35.80 3.82
N GLN A 302 0.75 -35.77 4.85
CA GLN A 302 0.77 -36.80 5.89
C GLN A 302 -0.53 -36.79 6.69
N VAL A 303 -1.09 -35.62 7.05
CA VAL A 303 -2.39 -35.53 7.74
C VAL A 303 -3.49 -36.21 6.93
N LEU A 304 -3.61 -35.90 5.64
CA LEU A 304 -4.63 -36.49 4.76
C LEU A 304 -4.48 -38.02 4.67
N ALA A 305 -3.24 -38.52 4.59
CA ALA A 305 -2.97 -39.95 4.56
C ALA A 305 -3.30 -40.64 5.89
N LEU A 306 -2.92 -40.04 7.03
CA LEU A 306 -3.22 -40.56 8.36
C LEU A 306 -4.73 -40.62 8.62
N VAL A 307 -5.48 -39.59 8.22
CA VAL A 307 -6.95 -39.59 8.30
C VAL A 307 -7.55 -40.67 7.40
N TRP A 308 -7.03 -40.86 6.19
CA TRP A 308 -7.50 -41.91 5.30
C TRP A 308 -7.28 -43.31 5.90
N ILE A 309 -6.12 -43.55 6.50
CA ILE A 309 -5.81 -44.83 7.14
C ILE A 309 -6.68 -45.05 8.37
N SER A 310 -6.87 -44.02 9.20
CA SER A 310 -7.67 -44.15 10.42
C SER A 310 -9.15 -44.42 10.15
N ILE A 311 -9.74 -43.84 9.09
CA ILE A 311 -11.11 -44.21 8.67
C ILE A 311 -11.18 -45.60 8.03
N HIS A 312 -10.08 -46.27 7.73
CA HIS A 312 -10.09 -47.65 7.23
C HIS A 312 -9.79 -48.68 8.34
N ASP A 313 -9.33 -48.25 9.52
CA ASP A 313 -9.14 -49.12 10.68
C ASP A 313 -10.50 -49.50 11.30
N GLU A 314 -10.99 -50.71 11.03
CA GLU A 314 -12.28 -51.18 11.55
C GLU A 314 -12.31 -51.35 13.07
N LYS A 315 -11.13 -51.49 13.73
CA LYS A 315 -11.05 -51.68 15.17
C LYS A 315 -11.18 -50.36 15.92
N GLN A 316 -10.70 -49.28 15.32
CA GLN A 316 -10.67 -47.94 15.93
C GLN A 316 -11.76 -47.02 15.36
N ARG A 317 -12.27 -47.30 14.15
CA ARG A 317 -13.31 -46.50 13.52
C ARG A 317 -14.65 -46.68 14.23
N LEU A 318 -15.21 -45.57 14.70
CA LEU A 318 -16.60 -45.51 15.12
C LEU A 318 -17.49 -45.37 13.86
N GLY A 319 -18.62 -46.07 13.80
CA GLY A 319 -19.58 -45.94 12.69
C GLY A 319 -19.20 -46.62 11.36
N LYS A 320 -19.99 -46.35 10.32
CA LYS A 320 -19.86 -47.02 9.01
C LYS A 320 -18.78 -46.37 8.15
N LEU A 321 -17.99 -47.19 7.44
CA LEU A 321 -16.94 -46.72 6.53
C LEU A 321 -17.46 -45.72 5.49
N ASN A 322 -18.65 -45.94 4.94
CA ASN A 322 -19.22 -45.07 3.92
C ASN A 322 -19.52 -43.66 4.47
N ASP A 323 -19.96 -43.56 5.72
CA ASP A 323 -20.26 -42.28 6.36
C ASP A 323 -18.97 -41.50 6.65
N ALA A 324 -17.93 -42.20 7.12
CA ALA A 324 -16.60 -41.62 7.32
C ALA A 324 -15.97 -41.14 5.99
N LYS A 325 -16.12 -41.91 4.92
CA LYS A 325 -15.69 -41.52 3.57
C LYS A 325 -16.47 -40.30 3.04
N ASN A 326 -17.77 -40.25 3.27
CA ASN A 326 -18.59 -39.09 2.89
C ASN A 326 -18.18 -37.83 3.65
N LEU A 327 -17.86 -37.95 4.94
CA LEU A 327 -17.38 -36.83 5.75
C LEU A 327 -15.98 -36.37 5.33
N PHE A 328 -15.11 -37.30 4.91
CA PHE A 328 -13.82 -36.98 4.32
C PHE A 328 -13.98 -36.17 3.01
N VAL A 329 -14.92 -36.55 2.15
CA VAL A 329 -15.24 -35.80 0.92
C VAL A 329 -15.86 -34.43 1.22
N GLU A 330 -16.77 -34.35 2.20
CA GLU A 330 -17.35 -33.09 2.67
C GLU A 330 -16.27 -32.13 3.16
N SER A 331 -15.31 -32.66 3.93
CA SER A 331 -14.17 -31.91 4.46
C SER A 331 -13.33 -31.29 3.33
N LEU A 332 -13.00 -32.07 2.30
CA LEU A 332 -12.26 -31.58 1.13
C LEU A 332 -13.08 -30.56 0.30
N TYR A 333 -14.38 -30.77 0.20
CA TYR A 333 -15.29 -29.84 -0.45
C TYR A 333 -15.32 -28.49 0.28
N GLU A 334 -15.46 -28.49 1.61
CA GLU A 334 -15.41 -27.28 2.45
C GLU A 334 -14.07 -26.55 2.27
N ILE A 335 -12.94 -27.27 2.24
CA ILE A 335 -11.60 -26.70 2.01
C ILE A 335 -11.50 -26.02 0.63
N GLN A 336 -12.14 -26.57 -0.41
CA GLN A 336 -12.13 -25.94 -1.73
C GLN A 336 -13.04 -24.72 -1.80
N ARG A 337 -14.19 -24.75 -1.13
CA ARG A 337 -15.25 -23.76 -1.29
C ARG A 337 -15.23 -22.66 -0.24
N GLY A 338 -14.57 -22.85 0.90
CA GLY A 338 -14.40 -21.83 1.95
C GLY A 338 -15.70 -21.12 2.31
N TYR A 339 -16.81 -21.86 2.45
CA TYR A 339 -18.16 -21.32 2.66
C TYR A 339 -18.66 -20.34 1.56
N ASN A 340 -18.43 -20.65 0.27
CA ASN A 340 -19.02 -19.96 -0.88
C ASN A 340 -20.41 -20.52 -1.23
N LEU A 341 -21.32 -20.56 -0.25
CA LEU A 341 -22.73 -20.91 -0.46
C LEU A 341 -23.52 -19.63 -0.78
N ALA A 342 -24.56 -19.73 -1.60
CA ALA A 342 -25.54 -18.66 -1.77
C ALA A 342 -26.38 -18.51 -0.48
N GLU A 343 -27.18 -17.44 -0.38
CA GLU A 343 -28.03 -17.15 0.80
C GLU A 343 -28.98 -18.29 1.17
N ASP A 344 -29.32 -19.16 0.21
CA ASP A 344 -30.17 -20.35 0.39
C ASP A 344 -29.39 -21.63 0.74
N GLY A 345 -28.07 -21.53 0.97
CA GLY A 345 -27.21 -22.66 1.29
C GLY A 345 -26.79 -23.52 0.09
N LYS A 346 -27.16 -23.16 -1.15
CA LYS A 346 -26.80 -23.92 -2.36
C LYS A 346 -25.54 -23.40 -3.02
N ASP A 347 -24.74 -24.33 -3.54
CA ASP A 347 -23.52 -24.00 -4.29
C ASP A 347 -23.86 -23.80 -5.78
N THR A 348 -23.78 -22.56 -6.26
CA THR A 348 -24.06 -22.19 -7.65
C THR A 348 -22.85 -22.29 -8.59
N GLY A 349 -21.71 -22.80 -8.12
CA GLY A 349 -20.52 -23.05 -8.96
C GLY A 349 -19.77 -21.81 -9.46
N GLY A 350 -20.24 -20.59 -9.17
CA GLY A 350 -19.57 -19.35 -9.58
C GLY A 350 -18.30 -19.02 -8.78
N ARG A 351 -17.28 -18.46 -9.46
CA ARG A 351 -16.21 -17.68 -8.81
C ARG A 351 -16.78 -16.29 -8.50
N LYS A 352 -16.86 -15.85 -7.24
CA LYS A 352 -17.44 -14.53 -6.92
C LYS A 352 -16.67 -13.40 -7.62
N ARG A 353 -17.34 -12.72 -8.55
CA ARG A 353 -17.01 -11.34 -8.97
C ARG A 353 -17.19 -10.43 -7.76
N ARG A 354 -16.24 -9.52 -7.56
CA ARG A 354 -16.28 -8.45 -6.56
C ARG A 354 -17.58 -7.64 -6.74
N TYR A 355 -18.53 -7.76 -5.81
CA TYR A 355 -19.56 -6.73 -5.64
C TYR A 355 -19.04 -5.72 -4.62
N LEU A 356 -18.55 -4.61 -5.19
CA LEU A 356 -18.42 -3.32 -4.53
C LEU A 356 -19.83 -2.80 -4.23
N GLY A 357 -20.02 -2.23 -3.04
CA GLY A 357 -21.16 -1.36 -2.72
C GLY A 357 -22.28 -2.02 -1.92
N ARG A 358 -22.49 -1.46 -0.71
CA ARG A 358 -23.63 -1.64 0.21
C ARG A 358 -23.52 -2.75 1.25
N TYR A 359 -22.75 -2.49 2.32
CA TYR A 359 -23.11 -2.86 3.70
C TYR A 359 -22.51 -1.82 4.67
N PHE A 360 -23.05 -0.61 4.64
CA PHE A 360 -23.28 0.12 5.88
C PHE A 360 -24.60 -0.44 6.43
N ALA A 361 -24.63 -0.73 7.74
CA ALA A 361 -25.71 -1.39 8.49
C ALA A 361 -25.81 -2.93 8.35
N HIS A 362 -25.03 -3.66 9.16
CA HIS A 362 -25.48 -4.73 10.08
C HIS A 362 -24.26 -5.39 10.77
N PRO A 363 -24.31 -5.70 12.08
CA PRO A 363 -23.17 -6.19 12.85
C PRO A 363 -22.97 -7.70 12.64
N MET A 364 -22.46 -8.11 11.47
CA MET A 364 -22.07 -9.49 11.20
C MET A 364 -20.88 -9.52 10.23
N MET A 365 -19.70 -9.11 10.70
CA MET A 365 -18.44 -9.25 9.95
C MET A 365 -17.29 -9.76 10.83
N GLN A 366 -17.57 -10.78 11.66
CA GLN A 366 -16.54 -11.50 12.41
C GLN A 366 -16.02 -12.78 11.70
N ASN A 367 -16.62 -13.21 10.58
CA ASN A 367 -16.28 -14.50 9.93
C ASN A 367 -15.61 -14.36 8.55
N ARG A 368 -14.46 -13.70 8.48
CA ARG A 368 -13.56 -13.85 7.31
C ARG A 368 -12.20 -14.49 7.61
N ARG A 369 -11.82 -14.63 8.90
CA ARG A 369 -10.52 -15.19 9.32
C ARG A 369 -10.50 -16.72 9.50
N ALA A 370 -11.64 -17.39 9.52
CA ALA A 370 -11.69 -18.87 9.51
C ALA A 370 -11.13 -19.47 8.20
N LYS A 371 -11.21 -18.73 7.08
CA LYS A 371 -11.11 -19.32 5.73
C LYS A 371 -9.72 -19.76 5.26
N ARG A 372 -8.64 -19.54 6.02
CA ARG A 372 -7.27 -20.03 5.66
C ARG A 372 -6.78 -21.15 6.58
N ASP A 373 -7.34 -21.25 7.78
CA ASP A 373 -7.01 -22.26 8.80
C ASP A 373 -8.00 -23.45 8.83
N ASP A 374 -9.05 -23.42 8.00
CA ASP A 374 -10.13 -24.41 7.96
C ASP A 374 -9.75 -25.80 7.38
N TYR A 375 -8.50 -26.05 6.98
CA TYR A 375 -8.07 -27.40 6.60
C TYR A 375 -7.89 -28.33 7.82
N LYS A 376 -7.70 -27.75 9.00
CA LYS A 376 -7.52 -28.46 10.28
C LYS A 376 -8.85 -28.88 10.95
N PRO A 377 -9.89 -28.03 11.05
CA PRO A 377 -11.19 -28.40 11.61
C PRO A 377 -11.91 -29.52 10.86
N SER A 378 -11.69 -29.66 9.57
CA SER A 378 -12.40 -30.61 8.71
C SER A 378 -11.79 -32.03 8.82
N ALA A 379 -10.46 -32.15 8.84
CA ALA A 379 -9.77 -33.39 9.25
C ALA A 379 -10.10 -33.78 10.71
N VAL A 380 -10.18 -32.80 11.61
CA VAL A 380 -10.52 -33.01 13.02
C VAL A 380 -11.98 -33.41 13.24
N ARG A 381 -12.93 -32.95 12.43
CA ARG A 381 -14.33 -33.44 12.50
C ARG A 381 -14.42 -34.92 12.12
N VAL A 382 -13.60 -35.40 11.19
CA VAL A 382 -13.54 -36.83 10.84
C VAL A 382 -12.93 -37.63 11.98
N THR A 383 -11.84 -37.14 12.58
CA THR A 383 -11.20 -37.84 13.70
C THR A 383 -12.08 -37.78 14.95
N GLN A 384 -12.50 -36.60 15.43
CA GLN A 384 -13.33 -36.47 16.64
C GLN A 384 -14.68 -37.21 16.60
N ARG A 385 -15.26 -37.45 15.42
CA ARG A 385 -16.54 -38.19 15.29
C ARG A 385 -16.36 -39.69 15.08
N TYR A 386 -15.24 -40.11 14.52
CA TYR A 386 -15.08 -41.48 14.03
C TYR A 386 -13.77 -42.17 14.43
N VAL A 387 -12.88 -41.51 15.17
CA VAL A 387 -11.59 -42.06 15.65
C VAL A 387 -11.31 -41.49 17.06
N PRO A 388 -11.12 -42.32 18.10
CA PRO A 388 -10.93 -41.83 19.48
C PRO A 388 -9.70 -40.92 19.69
#